data_AF-A0A926YRA6-F1
#
_entry.id   AF-A0A926YRA6-F1
#
_cell.length_a   1.000
_cell.length_b   1.000
_cell.length_c   1.000
_cell.angle_alpha   90.00
_cell.angle_beta   90.00
_cell.angle_gamma   90.00
#
_symmetry.space_group_name_H-M   'P 1'
#
loop_
_entity.id
_entity.type
_entity.pdbx_description
1 polymer ?
#
loop_
_entity_poly.entity_id
_entity_poly.type
_entity_poly.pdbx_seq_one_letter_code
_entity_poly.pdbx_strand_id
1 'polypeptide(L)'
;MKSLAIGRQSGQFVAPYQGQIFLSPQCPGQRTQLDLDALRDNYPLTRRLFVIVKQNGQSDQQAGEAYANLLLTRQGQDLLRQAGFVPIR
;
A
#
# COMPACT_ATOMS: atom_id res chain seq x y z
N MET A 1 -7.82 -17.91 3.73
CA MET A 1 -6.87 -17.54 4.81
C MET A 1 -7.45 -16.38 5.59
N LYS A 2 -7.42 -16.42 6.92
CA LYS A 2 -7.84 -15.30 7.79
C LYS A 2 -6.58 -14.53 8.22
N SER A 3 -6.45 -13.28 7.79
CA SER A 3 -5.38 -12.40 8.26
C SER A 3 -5.66 -11.96 9.70
N LEU A 4 -4.60 -11.87 10.51
CA LEU A 4 -4.69 -11.54 11.93
C LEU A 4 -4.68 -10.03 12.12
N ALA A 5 -5.54 -9.51 13.02
CA ALA A 5 -5.45 -8.13 13.45
C ALA A 5 -4.23 -7.97 14.37
N ILE A 6 -3.38 -7.00 14.05
CA ILE A 6 -2.11 -6.78 14.75
C ILE A 6 -1.92 -5.30 15.06
N GLY A 7 -1.11 -5.02 16.07
CA GLY A 7 -0.93 -3.68 16.62
C GLY A 7 0.48 -3.47 17.11
N ARG A 8 0.93 -2.20 17.14
CA ARG A 8 2.23 -1.83 17.75
C ARG A 8 2.16 -1.79 19.27
N GLN A 9 0.96 -1.59 19.82
CA GLN A 9 0.70 -1.49 21.25
C GLN A 9 -0.26 -2.61 21.67
N SER A 10 -0.09 -3.10 22.89
CA SER A 10 -0.98 -4.13 23.45
C SER A 10 -2.42 -3.59 23.52
N GLY A 11 -3.38 -4.39 23.06
CA GLY A 11 -4.81 -4.03 23.06
C GLY A 11 -5.26 -3.10 21.92
N GLN A 12 -4.33 -2.57 21.11
CA GLN A 12 -4.66 -1.72 19.96
C GLN A 12 -4.42 -2.45 18.64
N PHE A 13 -5.35 -3.32 18.26
CA PHE A 13 -5.24 -4.14 17.05
C PHE A 13 -5.94 -3.50 15.87
N VAL A 14 -5.28 -3.55 14.70
CA VAL A 14 -5.81 -3.07 13.43
C VAL A 14 -5.98 -4.28 12.52
N ALA A 15 -7.18 -4.49 11.97
CA ALA A 15 -7.42 -5.52 10.97
C ALA A 15 -7.08 -4.99 9.57
N PRO A 16 -6.56 -5.82 8.65
CA PRO A 16 -6.27 -5.38 7.29
C PRO A 16 -7.48 -5.50 6.33
N TYR A 17 -8.69 -5.71 6.85
CA TYR A 17 -9.92 -5.94 6.08
C TYR A 17 -11.12 -5.26 6.71
N GLN A 18 -12.13 -4.98 5.89
CA GLN A 18 -13.42 -4.42 6.30
C GLN A 18 -14.52 -5.47 6.20
N GLY A 19 -15.46 -5.44 7.16
CA GLY A 19 -16.67 -6.26 7.11
C GLY A 19 -16.44 -7.74 7.37
N GLN A 20 -17.22 -8.58 6.68
CA GLN A 20 -17.22 -10.03 6.87
C GLN A 20 -16.04 -10.71 6.18
N ILE A 21 -15.48 -11.72 6.86
CA ILE A 21 -14.42 -12.56 6.32
C ILE A 21 -15.08 -13.75 5.63
N PHE A 22 -14.89 -13.86 4.32
CA PHE A 22 -15.35 -15.00 3.55
C PHE A 22 -14.28 -16.08 3.54
N LEU A 23 -14.69 -17.31 3.87
CA LEU A 23 -13.83 -18.48 3.79
C LEU A 23 -14.04 -19.15 2.43
N SER A 24 -13.03 -19.92 1.97
CA SER A 24 -12.80 -20.30 0.57
C SER A 24 -13.96 -20.86 -0.28
N PRO A 25 -15.05 -21.51 0.20
CA PRO A 25 -16.08 -22.01 -0.71
C PRO A 25 -16.85 -20.92 -1.49
N GLN A 26 -16.82 -19.66 -1.06
CA GLN A 26 -17.60 -18.57 -1.70
C GLN A 26 -16.80 -17.76 -2.74
N CYS A 27 -15.55 -18.13 -3.01
CA CYS A 27 -14.74 -17.51 -4.05
C CYS A 27 -15.10 -18.05 -5.45
N PRO A 28 -15.13 -17.21 -6.51
CA PRO A 28 -14.73 -15.80 -6.51
C PRO A 28 -15.86 -14.80 -6.19
N GLY A 29 -17.11 -15.24 -6.02
CA GLY A 29 -18.27 -14.36 -5.90
C GLY A 29 -18.30 -13.46 -4.65
N GLN A 30 -17.72 -13.91 -3.54
CA GLN A 30 -17.59 -13.13 -2.31
C GLN A 30 -16.14 -13.18 -1.82
N ARG A 31 -15.46 -12.04 -1.90
CA ARG A 31 -14.08 -11.86 -1.41
C ARG A 31 -14.08 -10.94 -0.20
N THR A 32 -13.26 -11.27 0.79
CA THR A 32 -12.95 -10.36 1.90
C THR A 32 -12.36 -9.07 1.35
N GLN A 33 -12.97 -7.93 1.67
CA GLN A 33 -12.52 -6.63 1.20
C GLN A 33 -11.38 -6.12 2.09
N LEU A 34 -10.31 -5.62 1.48
CA LEU A 34 -9.20 -5.01 2.21
C LEU A 34 -9.59 -3.65 2.77
N ASP A 35 -9.08 -3.33 3.95
CA ASP A 35 -9.17 -1.99 4.52
C ASP A 35 -7.96 -1.16 4.04
N LEU A 36 -8.13 -0.46 2.92
CA LEU A 36 -7.03 0.29 2.32
C LEU A 36 -6.58 1.46 3.20
N ASP A 37 -7.48 2.07 3.96
CA ASP A 37 -7.14 3.18 4.85
C ASP A 37 -6.39 2.66 6.08
N ALA A 38 -6.82 1.55 6.67
CA ALA A 38 -6.06 0.89 7.72
C ALA A 38 -4.67 0.46 7.23
N LEU A 39 -4.56 -0.13 6.04
CA LEU A 39 -3.28 -0.53 5.44
C LEU A 39 -2.37 0.67 5.16
N ARG A 40 -2.92 1.81 4.76
CA ARG A 40 -2.15 3.03 4.50
C ARG A 40 -1.54 3.61 5.78
N ASP A 41 -2.33 3.69 6.84
CA ASP A 41 -1.99 4.57 7.97
C ASP A 41 -1.62 3.83 9.25
N ASN A 42 -2.29 2.71 9.56
CA ASN A 42 -2.33 2.17 10.91
C ASN A 42 -1.89 0.71 11.02
N TYR A 43 -1.93 -0.05 9.92
CA TYR A 43 -1.58 -1.46 9.93
C TYR A 43 -0.05 -1.62 9.99
N PRO A 44 0.49 -2.34 10.98
CA PRO A 44 1.93 -2.29 11.27
C PRO A 44 2.80 -3.09 10.29
N LEU A 45 2.24 -3.98 9.46
CA LEU A 45 2.99 -4.76 8.47
C LEU A 45 2.87 -4.18 7.05
N THR A 46 3.11 -2.88 6.93
CA THR A 46 3.25 -2.20 5.63
C THR A 46 4.64 -1.61 5.47
N ARG A 47 5.06 -1.42 4.22
CA ARG A 47 6.37 -0.84 3.89
C ARG A 47 6.18 0.27 2.88
N ARG A 48 6.90 1.38 3.09
CA ARG A 48 6.94 2.46 2.12
C ARG A 48 7.83 2.07 0.95
N LEU A 49 7.39 2.44 -0.26
CA LEU A 49 8.24 2.41 -1.44
C LEU A 49 9.09 3.69 -1.45
N PHE A 50 10.39 3.54 -1.69
CA PHE A 50 11.33 4.66 -1.74
C PHE A 50 12.02 4.72 -3.10
N VAL A 51 12.20 5.94 -3.61
CA VAL A 51 13.11 6.24 -4.72
C VAL A 51 14.33 6.92 -4.10
N ILE A 52 15.50 6.32 -4.25
CA ILE A 52 16.76 6.84 -3.71
C ILE A 52 17.51 7.53 -4.83
N VAL A 53 17.77 8.82 -4.69
CA VAL A 53 18.42 9.65 -5.71
C VAL A 53 19.73 10.22 -5.17
N LYS A 54 20.82 10.07 -5.95
CA LYS A 54 22.10 10.71 -5.64
C LYS A 54 22.02 12.21 -5.97
N GLN A 55 22.36 13.06 -5.00
CA GLN A 55 22.34 14.51 -5.13
C GLN A 55 23.72 15.03 -5.58
N ASN A 56 23.92 15.17 -6.88
CA ASN A 56 25.21 15.56 -7.49
C ASN A 56 25.10 16.50 -8.71
N GLY A 57 23.92 17.01 -9.02
CA GLY A 57 23.66 17.92 -10.14
C GLY A 57 23.82 17.30 -11.53
N GLN A 58 23.96 15.97 -11.63
CA GLN A 58 24.12 15.27 -12.91
C GLN A 58 22.78 14.80 -13.47
N SER A 59 22.78 14.32 -14.71
CA SER A 59 21.58 13.81 -15.40
C SER A 59 20.81 12.76 -14.59
N ASP A 60 21.53 11.91 -13.86
CA ASP A 60 20.93 10.83 -13.06
C ASP A 60 20.10 11.38 -11.90
N GLN A 61 20.49 12.52 -11.34
CA GLN A 61 19.69 13.22 -10.33
C GLN A 61 18.36 13.67 -10.94
N GLN A 62 18.40 14.36 -12.08
CA GLN A 62 17.21 14.86 -12.76
C GLN A 62 16.26 13.70 -13.15
N ALA A 63 16.81 12.60 -13.66
CA ALA A 63 16.02 11.41 -14.02
C ALA A 63 15.35 10.77 -12.79
N GLY A 64 16.09 10.64 -11.68
CA GLY A 64 15.55 10.08 -10.43
C GLY A 64 14.44 10.95 -9.83
N GLU A 65 14.63 12.27 -9.81
CA GLU A 65 13.62 13.22 -9.36
C GLU A 65 12.38 13.23 -10.27
N ALA A 66 12.56 13.19 -11.59
CA ALA A 66 11.48 13.09 -12.55
C ALA A 66 10.67 11.79 -12.37
N TYR A 67 11.33 10.66 -12.15
CA TYR A 67 10.66 9.38 -11.89
C TYR A 67 9.88 9.39 -10.57
N ALA A 68 10.47 9.93 -9.49
CA ALA A 68 9.78 10.10 -8.23
C ALA A 68 8.53 10.98 -8.39
N ASN A 69 8.64 12.10 -9.11
CA ASN A 69 7.51 12.99 -9.39
C ASN A 69 6.43 12.32 -10.24
N LEU A 70 6.81 11.52 -11.24
CA LEU A 70 5.87 10.74 -12.05
C LEU A 70 5.02 9.82 -11.19
N LEU A 71 5.64 9.06 -10.27
CA LEU A 71 4.93 8.16 -9.37
C LEU A 71 3.95 8.89 -8.46
N LEU A 72 4.21 10.16 -8.12
CA LEU A 72 3.35 11.00 -7.26
C LEU A 72 2.14 11.60 -7.99
N THR A 73 2.09 11.55 -9.32
CA THR A 73 0.93 11.99 -10.12
C THR A 73 -0.26 11.03 -9.97
N ARG A 74 -1.47 11.46 -10.37
CA ARG A 74 -2.65 10.58 -10.38
C ARG A 74 -2.42 9.32 -11.21
N GLN A 75 -1.87 9.48 -12.42
CA GLN A 75 -1.55 8.37 -13.31
C GLN A 75 -0.53 7.41 -12.67
N GLY A 76 0.49 7.96 -12.00
CA GLY A 76 1.46 7.16 -11.24
C GLY A 76 0.83 6.36 -10.09
N GLN A 77 -0.08 6.98 -9.33
CA GLN A 77 -0.82 6.29 -8.25
C GLN A 77 -1.75 5.20 -8.80
N ASP A 78 -2.38 5.41 -9.97
CA ASP A 78 -3.20 4.41 -10.62
C ASP A 78 -2.36 3.20 -11.07
N LEU A 79 -1.16 3.43 -11.60
CA LEU A 79 -0.21 2.37 -11.94
C LEU A 79 0.24 1.60 -10.68
N LEU A 80 0.53 2.29 -9.58
CA LEU A 80 0.87 1.65 -8.30
C LEU A 80 -0.28 0.77 -7.80
N ARG A 81 -1.53 1.23 -7.91
CA ARG A 81 -2.72 0.44 -7.55
C ARG A 81 -2.83 -0.83 -8.41
N GLN A 82 -2.62 -0.72 -9.72
CA GLN A 82 -2.64 -1.87 -10.62
C GLN A 82 -1.52 -2.87 -10.32
N ALA A 83 -0.37 -2.38 -9.87
CA ALA A 83 0.76 -3.20 -9.40
C ALA A 83 0.55 -3.82 -8.00
N GLY A 84 -0.59 -3.55 -7.33
CA GLY A 84 -0.93 -4.11 -6.03
C GLY A 84 -0.45 -3.31 -4.82
N PHE A 85 0.03 -2.08 -5.02
CA PHE A 85 0.37 -1.16 -3.92
C PHE A 85 -0.85 -0.41 -3.43
N VAL A 86 -0.81 0.01 -2.16
CA VAL A 86 -1.75 0.98 -1.59
C VAL A 86 -1.24 2.38 -1.94
N PRO A 87 -1.96 3.18 -2.74
CA PRO A 87 -1.53 4.52 -3.10
C PRO A 87 -1.61 5.46 -1.90
N ILE A 88 -0.72 6.46 -1.88
CA ILE A 88 -0.63 7.48 -0.82
C ILE A 88 -1.49 8.71 -1.10
N ARG A 89 -2.12 8.79 -2.29
CA ARG A 89 -3.06 9.82 -2.72
C ARG A 89 -4.24 9.21 -3.47
#